data_AF-A0A4S2G324-F1
#
_entry.id   AF-A0A4S2G324-F1
#
_cell.length_a   1.000
_cell.length_b   1.000
_cell.length_c   1.000
_cell.angle_alpha   90.00
_cell.angle_beta   90.00
_cell.angle_gamma   90.00
#
_symmetry.space_group_name_H-M   'P 1'
#
loop_
_entity.id
_entity.type
_entity.pdbx_description
1 polymer ?
#
loop_
_entity_poly.entity_id
_entity_poly.type
_entity_poly.pdbx_seq_one_letter_code
_entity_poly.pdbx_strand_id
1 'polypeptide(L)'
;MIDNNRFSYFLNAVHYCIWRGDIRVGHVLYKVIGGFLLVFATLFLTKKYKGRLCAHLANHEKETHDYFYNKKSGFHIRWAHHRFGMFYLCYSVFLSFVIAGILLRNFVAVINPTLFIIISIIPIVVSYIPAYKAVFTDSRYLKYFKQFEKEDNRWHKKWTLITWIFCVGGIVIEIFGIITMMAIVVGGYNNIDFPFLPH
;
A
#
# COMPACT_ATOMS: atom_id res chain seq x y z
N MET A 1 -3.73 -19.62 -20.41
CA MET A 1 -3.19 -20.46 -19.31
C MET A 1 -2.62 -19.53 -18.27
N ILE A 2 -3.09 -19.58 -17.01
CA ILE A 2 -2.46 -18.83 -15.93
C ILE A 2 -1.13 -19.53 -15.66
N ASP A 3 -0.05 -18.79 -15.84
CA ASP A 3 1.30 -19.26 -15.57
C ASP A 3 1.38 -19.72 -14.11
N ASN A 4 1.72 -20.99 -13.86
CA ASN A 4 1.57 -21.68 -12.58
C ASN A 4 2.64 -21.26 -11.55
N ASN A 5 3.03 -19.98 -11.58
CA ASN A 5 4.05 -19.40 -10.75
C ASN A 5 3.45 -18.97 -9.40
N ARG A 6 3.84 -19.66 -8.33
CA ARG A 6 3.40 -19.39 -6.95
C ARG A 6 3.65 -17.94 -6.53
N PHE A 7 4.73 -17.32 -7.01
CA PHE A 7 5.06 -15.92 -6.72
C PHE A 7 4.02 -14.97 -7.33
N SER A 8 3.68 -15.17 -8.61
CA SER A 8 2.65 -14.38 -9.29
C SER A 8 1.28 -14.57 -8.64
N TYR A 9 0.92 -15.81 -8.29
CA TYR A 9 -0.33 -16.06 -7.57
C TYR A 9 -0.38 -15.29 -6.25
N PHE A 10 0.67 -15.38 -5.43
CA PHE A 10 0.76 -14.71 -4.14
C PHE A 10 0.59 -13.20 -4.27
N LEU A 11 1.39 -12.55 -5.13
CA LEU A 11 1.34 -11.09 -5.29
C LEU A 11 -0.01 -10.61 -5.83
N ASN A 12 -0.61 -11.34 -6.76
CA ASN A 12 -1.93 -10.97 -7.28
C ASN A 12 -3.03 -11.17 -6.23
N ALA A 13 -2.94 -12.19 -5.37
CA ALA A 13 -3.89 -12.40 -4.28
C ALA A 13 -3.78 -11.29 -3.22
N VAL A 14 -2.57 -10.86 -2.87
CA VAL A 14 -2.32 -9.69 -2.01
C VAL A 14 -2.90 -8.43 -2.63
N HIS A 15 -2.57 -8.15 -3.89
CA HIS A 15 -3.09 -6.98 -4.61
C HIS A 15 -4.63 -6.96 -4.68
N TYR A 16 -5.26 -8.11 -4.95
CA TYR A 16 -6.72 -8.26 -4.93
C TYR A 16 -7.32 -7.94 -3.55
N CYS A 17 -6.72 -8.45 -2.48
CA CYS A 17 -7.20 -8.20 -1.13
C CYS A 17 -7.02 -6.74 -0.71
N ILE A 18 -5.93 -6.08 -1.14
CA ILE A 18 -5.75 -4.63 -0.96
C ILE A 18 -6.87 -3.86 -1.65
N TRP A 19 -7.16 -4.18 -2.92
CA TRP A 19 -8.24 -3.54 -3.68
C TRP A 19 -9.62 -3.74 -3.04
N ARG A 20 -9.95 -4.97 -2.63
CA ARG A 20 -11.19 -5.28 -1.92
C ARG A 20 -11.29 -4.56 -0.57
N GLY A 21 -10.19 -4.51 0.18
CA GLY A 21 -10.10 -3.79 1.44
C GLY A 21 -10.33 -2.30 1.25
N ASP A 22 -9.76 -1.71 0.20
CA ASP A 22 -9.91 -0.30 -0.10
C ASP A 22 -11.34 0.08 -0.48
N ILE A 23 -12.01 -0.73 -1.31
CA ILE A 23 -13.44 -0.58 -1.58
C ILE A 23 -14.25 -0.60 -0.28
N ARG A 24 -13.97 -1.56 0.61
CA ARG A 24 -14.70 -1.68 1.89
C ARG A 24 -14.48 -0.46 2.78
N VAL A 25 -13.24 0.02 2.91
CA VAL A 25 -12.92 1.23 3.67
C VAL A 25 -13.58 2.46 3.03
N GLY A 26 -13.57 2.56 1.71
CA GLY A 26 -14.25 3.62 0.95
C GLY A 26 -15.75 3.69 1.26
N HIS A 27 -16.44 2.55 1.26
CA HIS A 27 -17.85 2.49 1.65
C HIS A 27 -18.09 2.95 3.10
N VAL A 28 -17.21 2.56 4.04
CA VAL A 28 -17.32 2.99 5.44
C VAL A 28 -17.11 4.50 5.56
N LEU A 29 -16.08 5.04 4.92
CA LEU A 29 -15.79 6.48 4.91
C LEU A 29 -16.95 7.27 4.29
N TYR A 30 -17.48 6.81 3.15
CA TYR A 30 -18.64 7.44 2.52
C TYR A 30 -19.85 7.47 3.45
N LYS A 31 -20.13 6.38 4.17
CA LYS A 31 -21.23 6.32 5.14
C LYS A 31 -21.04 7.29 6.30
N VAL A 32 -19.82 7.36 6.85
CA VAL A 32 -19.48 8.28 7.95
C VAL A 32 -19.54 9.74 7.51
N ILE A 33 -18.92 10.07 6.37
CA ILE A 33 -18.92 11.43 5.81
C ILE A 33 -20.34 11.85 5.41
N GLY A 34 -21.10 10.97 4.75
CA GLY A 34 -22.49 11.23 4.39
C GLY A 34 -23.37 11.46 5.62
N GLY A 35 -23.20 10.67 6.68
CA GLY A 35 -23.86 10.89 7.97
C GLY A 35 -23.51 12.24 8.59
N PHE A 36 -22.23 12.59 8.61
CA PHE A 36 -21.77 13.88 9.12
C PHE A 36 -22.33 15.06 8.31
N LEU A 37 -22.27 14.98 6.97
CA LEU A 37 -22.83 16.00 6.07
C LEU A 37 -24.34 16.16 6.28
N LEU A 38 -25.05 15.08 6.56
CA LEU A 38 -26.48 15.12 6.82
C LEU A 38 -26.79 15.79 8.16
N VAL A 39 -26.01 15.51 9.21
CA VAL A 39 -26.10 16.22 10.50
C VAL A 39 -25.80 17.71 10.31
N PHE A 40 -24.70 18.06 9.61
CA PHE A 40 -24.35 19.44 9.31
C PHE A 40 -25.46 20.14 8.52
N ALA A 41 -26.00 19.48 7.48
CA ALA A 41 -27.13 19.97 6.72
C ALA A 41 -28.36 20.17 7.60
N THR A 42 -28.64 19.29 8.56
CA THR A 42 -29.77 19.44 9.49
C THR A 42 -29.66 20.68 10.36
N LEU A 43 -28.45 20.99 10.83
CA LEU A 43 -28.15 22.10 11.73
C LEU A 43 -28.06 23.45 11.00
N PHE A 44 -27.46 23.49 9.80
CA PHE A 44 -27.07 24.74 9.16
C PHE A 44 -27.80 25.07 7.85
N LEU A 45 -28.49 24.11 7.20
CA LEU A 45 -29.15 24.35 5.91
C LEU A 45 -30.67 24.54 6.03
N THR A 46 -31.23 25.44 5.24
CA THR A 46 -32.69 25.60 5.12
C THR A 46 -33.30 24.45 4.30
N LYS A 47 -34.62 24.21 4.44
CA LYS A 47 -35.34 23.12 3.75
C LYS A 47 -35.06 23.06 2.23
N LYS A 48 -34.92 24.22 1.57
CA LYS A 48 -34.59 24.34 0.14
C LYS A 48 -33.23 23.74 -0.22
N TYR A 49 -32.21 23.95 0.61
CA TYR A 49 -30.86 23.44 0.35
C TYR A 49 -30.72 21.97 0.76
N LYS A 50 -31.47 21.52 1.79
CA LYS A 50 -31.57 20.09 2.14
C LYS A 50 -32.09 19.25 0.97
N GLY A 51 -33.17 19.69 0.31
CA GLY A 51 -33.71 19.01 -0.87
C GLY A 51 -32.71 18.94 -2.04
N ARG A 52 -31.94 20.02 -2.27
CA ARG A 52 -30.88 20.03 -3.30
C ARG A 52 -29.73 19.08 -2.96
N LEU A 53 -29.30 19.02 -1.71
CA LEU A 53 -28.25 18.09 -1.29
C LEU A 53 -28.66 16.63 -1.45
N CYS A 54 -29.89 16.27 -1.05
CA CYS A 54 -30.40 14.91 -1.23
C CYS A 54 -30.50 14.51 -2.71
N ALA A 55 -30.99 15.42 -3.57
CA ALA A 55 -31.05 15.19 -5.01
C ALA A 55 -29.65 15.03 -5.63
N HIS A 56 -28.67 15.84 -5.19
CA HIS A 56 -27.30 15.72 -5.65
C HIS A 56 -26.66 14.40 -5.20
N LEU A 57 -26.83 13.99 -3.95
CA LEU A 57 -26.33 12.70 -3.44
C LEU A 57 -26.91 11.51 -4.21
N ALA A 58 -28.19 11.55 -4.56
CA ALA A 58 -28.86 10.48 -5.32
C ALA A 58 -28.33 10.35 -6.76
N ASN A 59 -27.94 11.47 -7.40
CA ASN A 59 -27.40 11.47 -8.76
C ASN A 59 -25.88 11.21 -8.79
N HIS A 60 -25.16 11.68 -7.77
CA HIS A 60 -23.70 11.56 -7.64
C HIS A 60 -23.24 10.09 -7.58
N GLU A 61 -24.02 9.20 -6.97
CA GLU A 61 -23.69 7.77 -6.89
C GLU A 61 -23.61 7.12 -8.27
N LYS A 62 -24.52 7.46 -9.19
CA LYS A 62 -24.51 6.91 -10.56
C LYS A 62 -23.41 7.53 -11.40
N GLU A 63 -23.20 8.83 -11.28
CA GLU A 63 -22.19 9.57 -12.07
C GLU A 63 -20.76 9.20 -11.69
N THR A 64 -20.51 8.89 -10.43
CA THR A 64 -19.16 8.59 -9.93
C THR A 64 -18.86 7.10 -9.78
N HIS A 65 -19.84 6.21 -10.05
CA HIS A 65 -19.66 4.78 -9.88
C HIS A 65 -18.48 4.23 -10.70
N ASP A 66 -18.44 4.54 -12.00
CA ASP A 66 -17.33 4.09 -12.86
C ASP A 66 -16.00 4.69 -12.40
N TYR A 67 -15.99 5.98 -12.04
CA TYR A 67 -14.81 6.64 -11.50
C TYR A 67 -14.23 5.92 -10.27
N PHE A 68 -15.07 5.45 -9.34
CA PHE A 68 -14.58 4.76 -8.14
C PHE A 68 -14.28 3.28 -8.35
N TYR A 69 -15.15 2.55 -9.05
CA TYR A 69 -15.19 1.09 -9.05
C TYR A 69 -14.70 0.43 -10.34
N ASN A 70 -14.37 1.18 -11.39
CA ASN A 70 -13.81 0.61 -12.61
C ASN A 70 -12.52 -0.16 -12.29
N LYS A 71 -12.50 -1.45 -12.62
CA LYS A 71 -11.40 -2.36 -12.26
C LYS A 71 -10.10 -2.12 -13.04
N LYS A 72 -10.09 -1.23 -14.03
CA LYS A 72 -8.92 -0.88 -14.85
C LYS A 72 -8.40 0.52 -14.58
N SER A 73 -9.31 1.50 -14.47
CA SER A 73 -8.98 2.92 -14.38
C SER A 73 -9.58 3.63 -13.18
N GLY A 74 -10.38 2.92 -12.37
CA GLY A 74 -11.07 3.51 -11.24
C GLY A 74 -10.12 3.91 -10.09
N PHE A 75 -10.62 4.77 -9.21
CA PHE A 75 -9.89 5.28 -8.06
C PHE A 75 -9.38 4.15 -7.17
N HIS A 76 -10.25 3.21 -6.78
CA HIS A 76 -9.89 2.14 -5.85
C HIS A 76 -8.80 1.21 -6.41
N ILE A 77 -8.83 0.92 -7.73
CA ILE A 77 -7.79 0.07 -8.32
C ILE A 77 -6.45 0.80 -8.43
N ARG A 78 -6.46 2.07 -8.82
CA ARG A 78 -5.24 2.88 -8.89
C ARG A 78 -4.61 3.05 -7.51
N TRP A 79 -5.44 3.26 -6.50
CA TRP A 79 -5.00 3.35 -5.13
C TRP A 79 -4.47 2.01 -4.60
N ALA A 80 -5.08 0.90 -4.97
CA ALA A 80 -4.58 -0.45 -4.67
C ALA A 80 -3.23 -0.73 -5.33
N HIS A 81 -3.01 -0.30 -6.58
CA HIS A 81 -1.70 -0.40 -7.25
C HIS A 81 -0.62 0.33 -6.46
N HIS A 82 -0.89 1.57 -6.06
CA HIS A 82 0.05 2.38 -5.28
C HIS A 82 0.37 1.74 -3.93
N ARG A 83 -0.66 1.35 -3.15
CA ARG A 83 -0.48 0.68 -1.85
C ARG A 83 0.26 -0.65 -1.96
N PHE A 84 -0.06 -1.46 -2.95
CA PHE A 84 0.65 -2.71 -3.22
C PHE A 84 2.14 -2.45 -3.45
N GLY A 85 2.46 -1.48 -4.30
CA GLY A 85 3.84 -1.07 -4.56
C GLY A 85 4.54 -0.62 -3.29
N MET A 86 3.92 0.27 -2.49
CA MET A 86 4.50 0.77 -1.26
C MET A 86 4.82 -0.36 -0.27
N PHE A 87 3.84 -1.20 0.08
CA PHE A 87 4.05 -2.29 1.04
C PHE A 87 5.06 -3.33 0.55
N TYR A 88 5.06 -3.63 -0.75
CA TYR A 88 6.05 -4.54 -1.32
C TYR A 88 7.47 -3.95 -1.26
N LEU A 89 7.61 -2.65 -1.53
CA LEU A 89 8.92 -2.00 -1.56
C LEU A 89 9.55 -1.85 -0.17
N CYS A 90 8.76 -1.80 0.92
CA CYS A 90 9.29 -1.78 2.29
C CYS A 90 10.33 -2.89 2.55
N TYR A 91 10.08 -4.08 1.99
CA TYR A 91 10.99 -5.23 2.11
C TYR A 91 12.35 -5.00 1.44
N SER A 92 12.38 -4.26 0.33
CA SER A 92 13.60 -3.93 -0.41
C SER A 92 14.29 -2.70 0.14
N VAL A 93 13.51 -1.76 0.69
CA VAL A 93 14.01 -0.57 1.40
C VAL A 93 14.84 -0.99 2.62
N PHE A 94 14.50 -2.10 3.28
CA PHE A 94 15.37 -2.67 4.33
C PHE A 94 16.80 -2.93 3.82
N LEU A 95 16.97 -3.56 2.65
CA LEU A 95 18.29 -3.78 2.07
C LEU A 95 19.00 -2.47 1.71
N SER A 96 18.23 -1.49 1.20
CA SER A 96 18.75 -0.14 0.96
C SER A 96 19.27 0.51 2.24
N PHE A 97 18.60 0.36 3.38
CA PHE A 97 19.06 0.87 4.67
C PHE A 97 20.33 0.18 5.17
N VAL A 98 20.44 -1.15 4.99
CA VAL A 98 21.67 -1.88 5.33
C VAL A 98 22.86 -1.37 4.51
N ILE A 99 22.67 -1.23 3.19
CA ILE A 99 23.70 -0.70 2.30
C ILE A 99 24.06 0.74 2.67
N ALA A 100 23.06 1.60 2.89
CA ALA A 100 23.27 2.98 3.32
C ALA A 100 24.08 3.05 4.63
N GLY A 101 23.78 2.20 5.62
CA GLY A 101 24.51 2.14 6.88
C GLY A 101 25.98 1.76 6.67
N ILE A 102 26.25 0.76 5.83
CA ILE A 102 27.63 0.35 5.49
C ILE A 102 28.39 1.49 4.78
N LEU A 103 27.74 2.15 3.83
CA LEU A 103 28.33 3.27 3.08
C LEU A 103 28.66 4.43 4.01
N LEU A 104 27.74 4.80 4.89
CA LEU A 104 27.95 5.88 5.86
C LEU A 104 29.08 5.54 6.83
N ARG A 105 29.09 4.33 7.40
CA ARG A 105 30.14 3.96 8.37
C ARG A 105 31.54 4.01 7.78
N ASN A 106 31.71 3.49 6.55
CA ASN A 106 33.04 3.24 6.00
C ASN A 106 33.50 4.32 5.02
N PHE A 107 32.58 5.07 4.41
CA PHE A 107 32.88 5.94 3.27
C PHE A 107 32.29 7.35 3.37
N VAL A 108 31.62 7.74 4.46
CA VAL A 108 30.96 9.07 4.56
C VAL A 108 31.88 10.25 4.27
N ALA A 109 33.17 10.16 4.61
CA ALA A 109 34.13 11.24 4.39
C ALA A 109 34.54 11.44 2.91
N VAL A 110 34.34 10.41 2.07
CA VAL A 110 34.86 10.37 0.69
C VAL A 110 33.78 10.13 -0.37
N ILE A 111 32.64 9.56 0.00
CA ILE A 111 31.59 9.19 -0.95
C ILE A 111 30.87 10.44 -1.45
N ASN A 112 30.70 10.53 -2.77
CA ASN A 112 29.88 11.56 -3.38
C ASN A 112 28.39 11.35 -3.02
N PRO A 113 27.64 12.38 -2.59
CA PRO A 113 26.23 12.26 -2.22
C PRO A 113 25.33 11.67 -3.31
N THR A 114 25.58 12.01 -4.58
CA THR A 114 24.82 11.48 -5.72
C THR A 114 25.07 9.98 -5.88
N LEU A 115 26.33 9.55 -5.76
CA LEU A 115 26.69 8.13 -5.84
C LEU A 115 26.07 7.33 -4.68
N PHE A 116 26.06 7.90 -3.48
CA PHE A 116 25.38 7.30 -2.32
C PHE A 116 23.89 7.05 -2.58
N ILE A 117 23.18 8.04 -3.14
CA ILE A 117 21.75 7.92 -3.48
C ILE A 117 21.54 6.83 -4.55
N ILE A 118 22.35 6.84 -5.62
CA ILE A 118 22.25 5.85 -6.70
C ILE A 118 22.39 4.44 -6.15
N ILE A 119 23.44 4.16 -5.37
CA ILE A 119 23.69 2.83 -4.80
C ILE A 119 22.55 2.42 -3.86
N SER A 120 22.04 3.35 -3.05
CA SER A 120 20.95 3.09 -2.12
C SER A 120 19.61 2.77 -2.82
N ILE A 121 19.37 3.25 -4.04
CA ILE A 121 18.13 3.02 -4.78
C ILE A 121 18.14 1.69 -5.55
N ILE A 122 19.31 1.14 -5.89
CA ILE A 122 19.44 -0.10 -6.68
C ILE A 122 18.58 -1.27 -6.16
N PRO A 123 18.58 -1.60 -4.84
CA PRO A 123 17.77 -2.71 -4.32
C PRO A 123 16.28 -2.52 -4.58
N ILE A 124 15.78 -1.29 -4.47
CA ILE A 124 14.37 -0.93 -4.68
C ILE A 124 14.00 -1.17 -6.15
N VAL A 125 14.82 -0.68 -7.08
CA VAL A 125 14.54 -0.82 -8.52
C VAL A 125 14.61 -2.29 -8.95
N VAL A 126 15.68 -2.99 -8.59
CA VAL A 126 15.91 -4.39 -9.01
C VAL A 126 14.79 -5.31 -8.50
N SER A 127 14.38 -5.14 -7.24
CA SER A 127 13.32 -5.95 -6.63
C SER A 127 11.92 -5.65 -7.16
N TYR A 128 11.66 -4.45 -7.66
CA TYR A 128 10.35 -4.07 -8.22
C TYR A 128 10.09 -4.69 -9.59
N ILE A 129 11.13 -4.90 -10.40
CA ILE A 129 11.02 -5.50 -11.75
C ILE A 129 10.24 -6.83 -11.74
N PRO A 130 10.59 -7.85 -10.92
CA PRO A 130 9.85 -9.11 -10.90
C PRO A 130 8.42 -8.94 -10.38
N ALA A 131 8.18 -8.09 -9.38
CA ALA A 131 6.83 -7.83 -8.87
C ALA A 131 5.94 -7.16 -9.94
N TYR A 132 6.49 -6.19 -10.65
CA TYR A 132 5.81 -5.52 -11.74
C TYR A 132 5.43 -6.51 -12.85
N LYS A 133 6.38 -7.36 -13.27
CA LYS A 133 6.12 -8.41 -14.25
C LYS A 133 5.05 -9.41 -13.80
N ALA A 134 5.05 -9.75 -12.51
CA ALA A 134 4.12 -10.72 -11.95
C ALA A 134 2.68 -10.20 -11.83
N VAL A 135 2.48 -8.89 -11.64
CA VAL A 135 1.15 -8.30 -11.36
C VAL A 135 0.60 -7.47 -12.52
N PHE A 136 1.43 -6.59 -13.10
CA PHE A 136 0.95 -5.51 -13.97
C PHE A 136 1.13 -5.78 -15.47
N THR A 137 2.11 -6.59 -15.87
CA THR A 137 2.31 -6.92 -17.30
C THR A 137 1.05 -7.52 -17.92
N ASP A 138 0.64 -6.98 -19.07
CA ASP A 138 -0.57 -7.36 -19.82
C ASP A 138 -1.85 -7.36 -18.99
N SER A 139 -1.92 -6.48 -17.99
CA SER A 139 -3.04 -6.42 -17.04
C SER A 139 -3.34 -7.77 -16.38
N ARG A 140 -2.30 -8.56 -16.10
CA ARG A 140 -2.41 -9.94 -15.57
C ARG A 140 -3.25 -10.02 -14.30
N TYR A 141 -3.18 -9.02 -13.43
CA TYR A 141 -4.01 -8.95 -12.23
C TYR A 141 -5.51 -9.10 -12.51
N LEU A 142 -6.03 -8.60 -13.63
CA LEU A 142 -7.45 -8.75 -13.98
C LEU A 142 -7.85 -10.22 -14.19
N LYS A 143 -6.95 -11.03 -14.74
CA LYS A 143 -7.19 -12.47 -14.94
C LYS A 143 -7.29 -13.18 -13.59
N TYR A 144 -6.41 -12.85 -12.66
CA TYR A 144 -6.43 -13.36 -11.30
C TYR A 144 -7.64 -12.85 -10.51
N PHE A 145 -8.02 -11.58 -10.65
CA PHE A 145 -9.19 -11.02 -9.97
C PHE A 145 -10.46 -11.78 -10.35
N LYS A 146 -10.65 -12.09 -11.65
CA LYS A 146 -11.77 -12.91 -12.12
C LYS A 146 -11.78 -14.33 -11.54
N GLN A 147 -10.60 -14.89 -11.25
CA GLN A 147 -10.49 -16.17 -10.57
C GLN A 147 -10.87 -16.02 -9.09
N PHE A 148 -10.26 -15.06 -8.39
CA PHE A 148 -10.45 -14.85 -6.95
C PHE A 148 -11.86 -14.42 -6.57
N GLU A 149 -12.60 -13.77 -7.47
CA GLU A 149 -14.01 -13.45 -7.26
C GLU A 149 -14.91 -14.69 -7.18
N LYS A 150 -14.48 -15.83 -7.72
CA LYS A 150 -15.22 -17.10 -7.67
C LYS A 150 -14.81 -17.98 -6.48
N GLU A 151 -13.76 -17.60 -5.76
CA GLU A 151 -13.28 -18.35 -4.61
C GLU A 151 -14.25 -18.23 -3.42
N ASP A 152 -14.15 -19.16 -2.49
CA ASP A 152 -15.05 -19.22 -1.35
C ASP A 152 -14.67 -18.21 -0.24
N ASN A 153 -15.56 -18.09 0.75
CA ASN A 153 -15.32 -17.19 1.87
C ASN A 153 -14.10 -17.60 2.71
N ARG A 154 -13.75 -18.90 2.75
CA ARG A 154 -12.57 -19.38 3.48
C ARG A 154 -11.30 -18.87 2.81
N TRP A 155 -11.21 -18.94 1.48
CA TRP A 155 -10.12 -18.38 0.70
C TRP A 155 -9.98 -16.87 0.96
N HIS A 156 -11.08 -16.13 0.89
CA HIS A 156 -11.07 -14.69 1.14
C HIS A 156 -10.61 -14.30 2.54
N LYS A 157 -11.08 -14.98 3.59
CA LYS A 157 -10.63 -14.74 4.96
C LYS A 157 -9.14 -15.02 5.12
N LYS A 158 -8.67 -16.16 4.60
CA LYS A 158 -7.26 -16.54 4.64
C LYS A 158 -6.38 -15.50 3.96
N TRP A 159 -6.69 -15.11 2.73
CA TRP A 159 -5.87 -14.16 1.98
C TRP A 159 -5.98 -12.73 2.49
N THR A 160 -7.10 -12.35 3.10
CA THR A 160 -7.21 -11.07 3.82
C THR A 160 -6.23 -11.05 4.99
N LEU A 161 -6.15 -12.13 5.78
CA LEU A 161 -5.20 -12.23 6.90
C LEU A 161 -3.74 -12.19 6.40
N ILE A 162 -3.40 -12.99 5.40
CA ILE A 162 -2.05 -13.00 4.81
C ILE A 162 -1.67 -11.61 4.29
N THR A 163 -2.59 -10.93 3.60
CA THR A 163 -2.38 -9.57 3.10
C THR A 163 -2.15 -8.58 4.24
N TRP A 164 -2.90 -8.71 5.33
CA TRP A 164 -2.74 -7.84 6.50
C TRP A 164 -1.38 -8.04 7.15
N ILE A 165 -0.94 -9.29 7.33
CA ILE A 165 0.39 -9.65 7.81
C ILE A 165 1.47 -9.11 6.87
N PHE A 166 1.27 -9.21 5.55
CA PHE A 166 2.19 -8.66 4.56
C PHE A 166 2.33 -7.14 4.68
N CYS A 167 1.22 -6.40 4.76
CA CYS A 167 1.26 -4.94 4.87
C CYS A 167 1.90 -4.49 6.20
N VAL A 168 1.50 -5.08 7.33
CA VAL A 168 2.07 -4.75 8.64
C VAL A 168 3.53 -5.18 8.74
N GLY A 169 3.86 -6.36 8.22
CA GLY A 169 5.23 -6.86 8.15
C GLY A 169 6.14 -5.93 7.35
N GLY A 170 5.64 -5.36 6.24
CA GLY A 170 6.36 -4.34 5.49
C GLY A 170 6.74 -3.13 6.34
N ILE A 171 5.77 -2.54 7.05
CA ILE A 171 6.01 -1.39 7.95
C ILE A 171 7.03 -1.74 9.04
N VAL A 172 6.88 -2.91 9.68
CA VAL A 172 7.78 -3.36 10.74
C VAL A 172 9.21 -3.53 10.21
N ILE A 173 9.37 -4.12 9.03
CA ILE A 173 10.66 -4.33 8.38
C ILE A 173 11.31 -3.00 7.99
N GLU A 174 10.54 -2.03 7.54
CA GLU A 174 11.05 -0.69 7.22
C GLU A 174 11.62 0.01 8.47
N ILE A 175 10.86 0.01 9.58
CA ILE A 175 11.32 0.56 10.86
C ILE A 175 12.58 -0.17 11.33
N PHE A 176 12.58 -1.50 11.24
CA PHE A 176 13.75 -2.31 11.60
C PHE A 176 14.97 -2.02 10.71
N GLY A 177 14.75 -1.68 9.43
CA GLY A 177 15.79 -1.24 8.52
C GLY A 177 16.43 0.07 8.95
N ILE A 178 15.64 1.07 9.34
CA ILE A 178 16.14 2.34 9.88
C ILE A 178 17.01 2.08 11.12
N ILE A 179 16.51 1.28 12.07
CA ILE A 179 17.23 0.93 13.30
C ILE A 179 18.55 0.22 12.96
N THR A 180 18.52 -0.72 12.01
CA THR A 180 19.71 -1.46 11.58
C THR A 180 20.74 -0.54 10.91
N MET A 181 20.30 0.41 10.08
CA MET A 181 21.19 1.43 9.51
C MET A 181 21.90 2.22 10.61
N MET A 182 21.15 2.72 11.61
CA MET A 182 21.71 3.46 12.73
C MET A 182 22.70 2.60 13.54
N ALA A 183 22.36 1.33 13.80
CA ALA A 183 23.24 0.38 14.48
C ALA A 183 24.57 0.21 13.76
N ILE A 184 24.53 0.09 12.43
CA ILE A 184 25.74 -0.05 11.61
C ILE A 184 26.59 1.22 11.73
N VAL A 185 25.97 2.39 11.62
CA VAL A 185 26.65 3.69 11.66
C VAL A 185 27.35 3.92 13.00
N VAL A 186 26.68 3.67 14.13
CA VAL A 186 27.23 3.90 15.49
C VAL A 186 28.06 2.71 16.00
N GLY A 187 28.18 1.64 15.21
CA GLY A 187 29.06 0.52 15.51
C GLY A 187 28.50 -0.55 16.44
N GLY A 188 27.19 -0.58 16.65
CA GLY A 188 26.48 -1.60 17.43
C GLY A 188 25.12 -1.13 17.93
N TYR A 189 24.19 -2.04 18.19
CA TYR A 189 22.85 -1.72 18.70
C TYR A 189 22.88 -1.10 20.11
N ASN A 190 23.88 -1.46 20.93
CA ASN A 190 24.04 -0.95 22.30
C ASN A 190 24.40 0.53 22.37
N ASN A 191 24.82 1.12 21.24
CA ASN A 191 25.20 2.52 21.15
C ASN A 191 24.05 3.38 20.58
N ILE A 192 22.85 2.81 20.38
CA ILE A 192 21.68 3.55 19.93
C ILE A 192 20.89 4.01 21.16
N ASP A 193 20.86 5.32 21.38
CA ASP A 193 19.94 5.92 22.34
C ASP A 193 18.54 5.99 21.74
N PHE A 194 17.66 5.09 22.18
CA PHE A 194 16.26 5.14 21.83
C PHE A 194 15.53 6.09 22.79
N PRO A 195 14.93 7.20 22.32
CA PRO A 195 14.28 8.20 23.19
C PRO A 195 13.03 7.69 23.93
N PHE A 196 12.65 6.42 23.74
CA PHE A 196 11.45 5.81 24.31
C PHE A 196 11.75 4.60 25.21
N LEU A 197 13.01 4.21 25.38
CA LEU A 197 13.41 3.14 26.31
C LEU A 197 14.10 3.75 27.54
N PRO A 198 13.69 3.39 28.77
CA PRO A 198 14.40 3.83 29.96
C PRO A 198 15.80 3.20 29.98
N HIS A 199 16.80 4.05 30.19
CA HIS A 199 18.20 3.66 30.39
C HIS A 199 18.45 3.23 31.85
#